data_AF-A0AAW2SE44-F1
#
_entry.id   AF-A0AAW2SE44-F1
#
_cell.length_a   1.000
_cell.length_b   1.000
_cell.length_c   1.000
_cell.angle_alpha   90.00
_cell.angle_beta   90.00
_cell.angle_gamma   90.00
#
_symmetry.space_group_name_H-M   'P 1'
#
loop_
_entity.id
_entity.type
_entity.pdbx_description
1 polymer ?
#
loop_
_entity_poly.entity_id
_entity_poly.type
_entity_poly.pdbx_seq_one_letter_code
_entity_poly.pdbx_strand_id
1 'polypeptide(L)'
;MATTLPNSFFSTLVVFVLVASILYRATGEADDFLVELNQSKPVREKLSHFRVYWHDIMSGRNPTSIQIVKSPTSDGFGTVNMIDNPLTLGPELSSKLVGKAQGFYALASQGEVGLLMTMNFVFIEGSTTAARSRC
;
A
#
# COMPACT_ATOMS: atom_id res chain seq x y z
N MET A 1 -46.09 15.05 -13.86
CA MET A 1 -46.68 14.28 -12.74
C MET A 1 -45.83 13.03 -12.56
N ALA A 2 -45.12 12.89 -11.44
CA ALA A 2 -44.32 11.71 -11.15
C ALA A 2 -45.22 10.63 -10.54
N THR A 3 -45.42 9.51 -11.25
CA THR A 3 -46.14 8.35 -10.71
C THR A 3 -45.22 7.61 -9.75
N THR A 4 -45.49 7.74 -8.45
CA THR A 4 -44.80 6.97 -7.40
C THR A 4 -45.14 5.48 -7.55
N LEU A 5 -44.13 4.64 -7.73
CA LEU A 5 -44.29 3.19 -7.75
C LEU A 5 -44.94 2.72 -6.44
N PRO A 6 -45.98 1.87 -6.49
CA PRO A 6 -46.65 1.39 -5.28
C PRO A 6 -45.66 0.57 -4.42
N ASN A 7 -45.68 0.78 -3.10
CA ASN A 7 -44.77 0.12 -2.14
C ASN A 7 -44.74 -1.41 -2.25
N SER A 8 -45.82 -2.03 -2.76
CA SER A 8 -45.88 -3.47 -3.05
C SER A 8 -44.84 -3.90 -4.09
N PHE A 9 -44.55 -3.07 -5.09
CA PHE A 9 -43.56 -3.34 -6.13
C PHE A 9 -42.14 -3.39 -5.56
N PHE A 10 -41.82 -2.47 -4.66
CA PHE A 10 -40.53 -2.45 -3.97
C PHE A 10 -40.35 -3.68 -3.08
N SER A 11 -41.39 -4.06 -2.34
CA SER A 11 -41.37 -5.27 -1.51
C SER A 11 -41.16 -6.54 -2.33
N THR A 12 -41.82 -6.68 -3.49
CA THR A 12 -41.64 -7.86 -4.36
C THR A 12 -40.24 -7.92 -4.97
N LEU A 13 -39.67 -6.77 -5.33
CA LEU A 13 -38.32 -6.69 -5.89
C LEU A 13 -37.26 -7.13 -4.86
N VAL A 14 -37.39 -6.69 -3.61
CA VAL A 14 -36.48 -7.08 -2.53
C VAL A 14 -36.53 -8.58 -2.27
N VAL A 15 -37.73 -9.18 -2.20
CA VAL A 15 -37.89 -10.63 -2.02
C VAL A 15 -37.27 -11.41 -3.18
N PHE A 16 -37.47 -10.94 -4.42
CA PHE A 16 -36.89 -11.57 -5.60
C PHE A 16 -35.36 -11.57 -5.58
N VAL A 17 -34.74 -10.43 -5.20
CA VAL A 17 -33.27 -10.32 -5.08
C VAL A 17 -32.73 -11.28 -4.00
N LEU A 18 -33.42 -11.39 -2.86
CA LEU A 18 -33.03 -12.31 -1.78
C LEU A 18 -33.11 -13.78 -2.25
N VAL A 19 -34.20 -14.17 -2.92
CA VAL A 19 -34.35 -15.54 -3.45
C VAL A 19 -33.31 -15.85 -4.53
N ALA A 20 -33.06 -14.91 -5.45
CA ALA A 20 -32.03 -15.08 -6.48
C ALA A 20 -30.63 -15.25 -5.87
N SER A 21 -30.31 -14.52 -4.80
CA SER A 21 -29.02 -14.67 -4.09
C SER A 21 -28.85 -16.02 -3.40
N ILE A 22 -29.93 -16.60 -2.87
CA ILE A 22 -29.94 -17.94 -2.26
C ILE A 22 -29.76 -19.01 -3.34
N LEU A 23 -30.48 -18.87 -4.47
CA LEU A 23 -30.36 -19.78 -5.60
C LEU A 23 -28.96 -19.73 -6.24
N TYR A 24 -28.38 -18.54 -6.40
CA TYR A 24 -27.02 -18.39 -6.91
C TYR A 24 -25.97 -19.08 -6.04
N ARG A 25 -26.16 -19.06 -4.70
CA ARG A 25 -25.31 -19.83 -3.77
C ARG A 25 -25.53 -21.34 -3.88
N ALA A 26 -26.77 -21.78 -4.14
CA ALA A 26 -27.11 -23.20 -4.28
C ALA A 26 -26.60 -23.82 -5.60
N THR A 27 -26.47 -23.00 -6.66
CA THR A 27 -25.85 -23.40 -7.94
C THR A 27 -24.38 -23.01 -8.02
N GLY A 28 -23.77 -22.64 -6.89
CA GLY A 28 -22.41 -22.14 -6.82
C GLY A 28 -21.39 -23.18 -7.25
N GLU A 29 -21.06 -23.17 -8.53
CA GLU A 29 -19.89 -23.81 -9.13
C GLU A 29 -18.64 -23.04 -8.67
N ALA A 30 -18.29 -23.21 -7.40
CA ALA A 30 -17.12 -22.60 -6.74
C ALA A 30 -16.05 -23.65 -6.39
N ASP A 31 -16.10 -24.83 -7.01
CA ASP A 31 -15.22 -25.94 -6.66
C ASP A 31 -13.95 -26.01 -7.52
N ASP A 32 -13.91 -25.38 -8.71
CA ASP A 32 -12.77 -25.54 -9.64
C ASP A 32 -11.52 -24.73 -9.20
N PHE A 33 -11.72 -23.49 -8.73
CA PHE A 33 -10.61 -22.60 -8.36
C PHE A 33 -9.89 -23.00 -7.05
N LEU A 34 -10.62 -23.58 -6.10
CA LEU A 34 -10.05 -23.97 -4.80
C LEU A 34 -9.20 -25.25 -4.89
N VAL A 35 -9.49 -26.12 -5.87
CA VAL A 35 -8.74 -27.36 -6.10
C VAL A 35 -7.35 -27.08 -6.69
N GLU A 36 -7.21 -26.03 -7.51
CA GLU A 36 -5.94 -25.68 -8.16
C GLU A 36 -4.89 -25.14 -7.16
N LEU A 37 -5.31 -24.43 -6.11
CA LEU A 37 -4.42 -23.96 -5.04
C LEU A 37 -3.81 -25.10 -4.22
N ASN A 38 -4.55 -26.22 -4.08
CA ASN A 38 -4.15 -27.37 -3.27
C ASN A 38 -3.05 -28.24 -3.93
N GLN A 39 -2.81 -28.07 -5.23
CA GLN A 39 -1.79 -28.82 -5.97
C GLN A 39 -0.43 -28.12 -6.01
N SER A 40 -0.34 -26.88 -5.50
CA SER A 40 0.95 -26.20 -5.36
C SER A 40 1.74 -26.81 -4.20
N LYS A 41 2.98 -27.25 -4.47
CA LYS A 41 3.91 -27.66 -3.41
C LYS A 41 3.96 -26.54 -2.37
N PRO A 42 3.95 -26.84 -1.05
CA PRO A 42 4.08 -25.81 -0.03
C PRO A 42 5.40 -25.06 -0.28
N VAL A 43 5.30 -23.83 -0.75
CA VAL A 43 6.45 -22.94 -0.90
C VAL A 43 6.95 -22.68 0.51
N ARG A 44 8.15 -23.16 0.82
CA ARG A 44 8.78 -22.86 2.11
C ARG A 44 9.01 -21.37 2.17
N GLU A 45 8.23 -20.67 3.00
CA GLU A 45 8.36 -19.23 3.17
C GLU A 45 9.77 -18.89 3.66
N LYS A 46 10.48 -18.03 2.91
CA LYS A 46 11.76 -17.49 3.33
C LYS A 46 11.54 -16.14 4.00
N LEU A 47 11.57 -16.13 5.32
CA LEU A 47 11.54 -14.88 6.08
C LEU A 47 12.89 -14.15 5.97
N SER A 48 12.85 -12.88 5.59
CA SER A 48 14.03 -12.00 5.51
C SER A 48 13.81 -10.78 6.39
N HIS A 49 14.78 -10.49 7.25
CA HIS A 49 14.77 -9.31 8.10
C HIS A 49 15.86 -8.35 7.62
N PHE A 50 15.49 -7.10 7.36
CA PHE A 50 16.40 -6.04 6.98
C PHE A 50 16.25 -4.86 7.95
N ARG A 51 17.38 -4.23 8.27
CA ARG A 51 17.44 -2.96 8.97
C ARG A 51 18.17 -1.97 8.09
N VAL A 52 17.51 -0.86 7.79
CA VAL A 52 18.06 0.24 7.00
C VAL A 52 17.69 1.56 7.67
N TYR A 53 18.47 2.59 7.36
CA TYR A 53 18.22 3.96 7.77
C TYR A 53 17.79 4.76 6.55
N TRP A 54 16.62 5.39 6.64
CA TRP A 54 16.02 6.23 5.60
C TRP A 54 16.30 7.70 5.90
N HIS A 55 16.85 8.43 4.92
CA HIS A 55 17.30 9.80 5.10
C HIS A 55 16.44 10.77 4.29
N ASP A 56 15.46 11.39 4.93
CA ASP A 56 14.61 12.41 4.32
C ASP A 56 15.34 13.77 4.29
N ILE A 57 15.93 14.13 3.15
CA ILE A 57 16.77 15.33 3.00
C ILE A 57 15.96 16.43 2.30
N MET A 58 15.30 17.29 3.08
CA MET A 58 14.42 18.35 2.56
C MET A 58 15.16 19.66 2.20
N SER A 59 16.43 19.82 2.58
CA SER A 59 17.17 21.07 2.41
C SER A 59 18.67 20.85 2.17
N GLY A 60 19.42 21.92 1.90
CA GLY A 60 20.85 21.88 1.60
C GLY A 60 21.15 21.93 0.09
N ARG A 61 22.38 21.58 -0.29
CA ARG A 61 22.83 21.70 -1.70
C ARG A 61 22.12 20.73 -2.63
N ASN A 62 21.84 19.51 -2.16
CA ASN A 62 21.26 18.42 -2.94
C ASN A 62 20.11 17.76 -2.16
N PRO A 63 18.95 18.42 -2.04
CA PRO A 63 17.78 17.82 -1.41
C PRO A 63 17.31 16.58 -2.18
N THR A 64 16.84 15.56 -1.46
CA THR A 64 16.25 14.33 -2.03
C THR A 64 14.77 14.18 -1.74
N SER A 65 14.19 15.19 -1.08
CA SER A 65 12.78 15.32 -0.77
C SER A 65 12.31 16.70 -1.20
N ILE A 66 11.38 16.74 -2.17
CA ILE A 66 10.94 17.96 -2.82
C ILE A 66 9.43 18.09 -2.67
N GLN A 67 8.97 19.19 -2.09
CA GLN A 67 7.55 19.49 -2.02
C GLN A 67 6.99 19.75 -3.43
N ILE A 68 6.09 18.90 -3.89
CA ILE A 68 5.44 19.00 -5.21
C ILE A 68 4.01 19.51 -5.12
N VAL A 69 3.37 19.41 -3.96
CA VAL A 69 2.06 20.02 -3.68
C VAL A 69 2.17 20.79 -2.38
N LYS A 70 1.88 22.09 -2.45
CA LYS A 70 1.79 22.96 -1.28
C LYS A 70 0.35 22.97 -0.78
N SER A 71 0.15 22.69 0.51
CA SER A 71 -1.17 22.84 1.11
C SER A 71 -1.61 24.31 1.20
N PRO A 72 -2.90 24.62 1.00
CA PRO A 72 -3.47 25.93 1.26
C PRO A 72 -3.75 26.18 2.76
N THR A 73 -3.69 25.14 3.61
CA THR A 73 -3.97 25.25 5.04
C THR A 73 -2.71 25.46 5.86
N SER A 74 -2.84 26.09 7.03
CA SER A 74 -1.72 26.37 7.93
C SER A 74 -1.20 25.13 8.66
N ASP A 75 -2.04 24.11 8.82
CA ASP A 75 -1.67 22.81 9.40
C ASP A 75 -0.91 21.90 8.41
N GLY A 76 -0.85 22.28 7.13
CA GLY A 76 -0.12 21.56 6.09
C GLY A 76 -0.84 20.32 5.54
N PHE A 77 -2.07 20.00 5.98
CA PHE A 77 -2.84 18.87 5.46
C PHE A 77 -2.94 18.91 3.93
N GLY A 78 -2.61 17.80 3.26
CA GLY A 78 -2.56 17.70 1.79
C GLY A 78 -1.25 18.16 1.15
N THR A 79 -0.25 18.59 1.92
CA THR A 79 1.11 18.81 1.40
C THR A 79 1.70 17.48 0.93
N VAL A 80 2.34 17.45 -0.23
CA VAL A 80 2.97 16.24 -0.81
C VAL A 80 4.43 16.50 -1.13
N ASN A 81 5.30 15.58 -0.70
CA ASN A 81 6.73 15.57 -1.01
C ASN A 81 7.08 14.35 -1.88
N MET A 82 7.71 14.61 -3.03
CA MET A 82 8.31 13.58 -3.88
C MET A 82 9.70 13.24 -3.36
N ILE A 83 10.03 11.95 -3.26
CA ILE A 83 11.24 11.45 -2.63
C ILE A 83 12.06 10.53 -3.53
N ASP A 84 13.39 10.71 -3.48
CA ASP A 84 14.43 9.79 -3.96
C ASP A 84 15.52 9.66 -2.88
N ASN A 85 15.12 9.22 -1.68
CA ASN A 85 15.95 9.27 -0.49
C ASN A 85 16.92 8.08 -0.42
N PRO A 86 18.16 8.27 0.08
CA PRO A 86 19.09 7.16 0.28
C PRO A 86 18.66 6.25 1.43
N LEU A 87 18.95 4.96 1.29
CA LEU A 87 18.87 3.96 2.35
C LEU A 87 20.28 3.46 2.69
N THR A 88 20.67 3.52 3.96
CA THR A 88 22.02 3.11 4.41
C THR A 88 22.00 2.08 5.54
N LEU A 89 23.14 1.42 5.81
CA LEU A 89 23.26 0.46 6.91
C LEU A 89 23.42 1.10 8.30
N GLY A 90 23.91 2.35 8.37
CA GLY A 90 24.07 3.10 9.60
C GLY A 90 23.28 4.40 9.59
N PRO A 91 23.07 5.04 10.76
CA PRO A 91 22.33 6.30 10.86
C PRO A 91 23.06 7.48 10.20
N GLU A 92 24.37 7.37 9.99
CA GLU A 92 25.17 8.39 9.31
C GLU A 92 24.98 8.32 7.79
N LEU A 93 24.78 9.47 7.15
CA LEU A 93 24.61 9.56 5.69
C LEU A 93 25.85 9.07 4.90
N SER A 94 27.04 9.14 5.53
CA SER A 94 28.30 8.63 4.98
C SER A 94 28.44 7.11 5.06
N SER A 95 27.53 6.41 5.76
CA SER A 95 27.55 4.96 5.87
C SER A 95 27.20 4.28 4.54
N LYS A 96 27.43 2.96 4.47
CA LYS A 96 27.23 2.19 3.23
C LYS A 96 25.81 2.36 2.70
N LEU A 97 25.68 2.90 1.49
CA LEU A 97 24.46 2.95 0.71
C LEU A 97 24.04 1.54 0.29
N VAL A 98 22.78 1.20 0.51
CA VAL A 98 22.22 -0.12 0.19
C VAL A 98 20.98 -0.05 -0.69
N GLY A 99 20.43 1.14 -0.90
CA GLY A 99 19.28 1.32 -1.76
C GLY A 99 18.76 2.74 -1.72
N LYS A 100 17.55 2.91 -2.24
CA LYS A 100 16.79 4.15 -2.16
C LYS A 100 15.33 3.90 -1.83
N ALA A 101 14.70 4.86 -1.17
CA ALA A 101 13.26 4.96 -1.04
C ALA A 101 12.74 5.95 -2.10
N GLN A 102 11.91 5.46 -3.01
CA GLN A 102 11.42 6.22 -4.17
C GLN A 102 9.91 6.25 -4.20
N GLY A 103 9.31 7.44 -4.29
CA GLY A 103 7.87 7.63 -4.25
C GLY A 103 7.50 8.98 -3.68
N PHE A 104 6.46 9.05 -2.88
CA PHE A 104 6.07 10.28 -2.19
C PHE A 104 5.47 10.01 -0.82
N TYR A 105 5.36 11.07 -0.03
CA TYR A 105 4.53 11.09 1.17
C TYR A 105 3.68 12.34 1.24
N ALA A 106 2.56 12.26 1.95
CA ALA A 106 1.64 13.37 2.15
C ALA A 106 1.27 13.55 3.62
N LEU A 107 1.08 14.82 4.04
CA LEU A 107 0.45 15.11 5.33
C LEU A 107 -1.04 14.77 5.24
N ALA A 108 -1.45 13.72 5.95
CA ALA A 108 -2.73 13.05 5.78
C ALA A 108 -3.67 13.13 7.00
N SER A 109 -3.27 13.87 8.05
CA SER A 109 -4.09 14.10 9.24
C SER A 109 -4.31 15.59 9.47
N GLN A 110 -5.52 15.96 9.90
CA GLN A 110 -5.94 17.35 10.20
C GLN A 110 -5.75 17.72 11.68
N GLY A 111 -5.66 16.73 12.59
CA GLY A 111 -5.56 16.97 14.04
C GLY A 111 -4.15 16.90 14.59
N GLU A 112 -3.29 16.09 13.96
CA GLU A 112 -1.91 15.87 14.35
C GLU A 112 -1.05 15.59 13.11
N VAL A 113 0.27 15.59 13.25
CA VAL A 113 1.15 15.25 12.13
C VAL A 113 1.03 13.75 11.83
N GLY A 114 0.44 13.42 10.68
CA GLY A 114 0.35 12.07 10.16
C GLY A 114 0.79 12.01 8.71
N LEU A 115 1.64 11.04 8.36
CA LEU A 115 2.14 10.86 6.99
C LEU A 115 1.52 9.61 6.35
N LEU A 116 1.01 9.76 5.13
CA LEU A 116 0.71 8.65 4.24
C LEU A 116 1.90 8.44 3.31
N MET A 117 2.48 7.25 3.31
CA MET A 117 3.64 6.89 2.49
C MET A 117 3.21 6.05 1.28
N THR A 118 3.63 6.41 0.08
CA THR A 118 3.50 5.57 -1.13
C THR A 118 4.86 5.54 -1.81
N MET A 119 5.63 4.49 -1.52
CA MET A 119 7.02 4.39 -1.97
C MET A 119 7.48 2.94 -2.12
N ASN A 120 8.51 2.76 -2.95
CA ASN A 120 9.24 1.52 -3.14
C ASN A 120 10.60 1.60 -2.46
N PHE A 121 11.07 0.49 -1.89
CA PHE A 121 12.47 0.31 -1.52
C PHE A 121 13.21 -0.38 -2.66
N VAL A 122 14.06 0.38 -3.34
CA VAL A 122 14.89 -0.08 -4.45
C VAL A 122 16.28 -0.41 -3.93
N PHE A 123 16.51 -1.70 -3.66
CA PHE A 123 17.80 -2.17 -3.16
C PHE A 123 18.83 -2.33 -4.29
N ILE A 124 20.08 -2.01 -3.99
CA ILE A 124 21.21 -2.21 -4.92
C ILE A 124 21.68 -3.66 -4.82
N GLU A 125 21.94 -4.29 -5.95
CA GLU A 125 22.44 -5.67 -6.02
C GLU A 125 23.75 -5.84 -5.22
N GLY A 126 23.88 -6.93 -4.47
CA GLY A 126 25.05 -7.19 -3.61
C GLY A 126 25.10 -6.35 -2.32
N SER A 127 24.17 -5.42 -2.11
CA SER A 127 23.95 -4.83 -0.78
C SER A 127 23.40 -5.91 0.15
N THR A 128 24.22 -6.30 1.11
CA THR A 128 24.07 -7.54 1.86
C THR A 128 23.00 -7.38 2.95
N THR A 129 21.72 -7.41 2.58
CA THR A 129 20.60 -7.67 3.51
C THR A 129 19.67 -8.78 3.02
N ALA A 130 19.91 -9.34 1.82
CA ALA A 130 19.35 -10.63 1.44
C ALA A 130 20.07 -11.72 2.26
N ALA A 131 19.37 -12.23 3.26
CA ALA A 131 19.82 -13.25 4.20
C ALA A 131 20.70 -14.32 3.53
N ARG A 132 21.97 -14.37 3.96
CA ARG A 132 22.77 -15.59 3.97
C ARG A 132 22.16 -16.51 5.04
N SER A 133 20.94 -16.99 4.79
CA SER A 133 20.40 -18.16 5.46
C SER A 133 21.24 -19.34 4.97
N ARG A 134 22.34 -19.62 5.67
CA ARG A 134 22.98 -20.93 5.53
C ARG A 134 21.93 -21.93 6.01
N CYS A 135 21.43 -22.75 5.10
CA CYS A 135 20.97 -24.09 5.47
C CYS A 135 22.18 -24.88 5.97
#